data_AF-A0A3D4D8T3-F1
#
_entry.id   AF-A0A3D4D8T3-F1
#
_cell.length_a   1.000
_cell.length_b   1.000
_cell.length_c   1.000
_cell.angle_alpha   90.00
_cell.angle_beta   90.00
_cell.angle_gamma   90.00
#
_symmetry.space_group_name_H-M   'P 1'
#
loop_
_entity.id
_entity.type
_entity.pdbx_description
1 polymer ?
#
loop_
_entity_poly.entity_id
_entity_poly.type
_entity_poly.pdbx_seq_one_letter_code
_entity_poly.pdbx_strand_id
1 'polypeptide(L)'
;MSALALAAALLLAGCGGDCGLKDDDSADEPQITLEQIRAANDPRSLLEKHGAVTVTVQESDQNDAVTYTAKFQYTRGVEDVLAWYHCRYTENSTSGKSELWSEANGTMDAARMESDSTEDLSLSIYLEGMYEQYVLDMIPRCPALEEDVEQTVDSCSEQGGELLLSVTARYLASDGDYYTVHYRVDPATNEVLEASVTDYIKKESGEVSKLHTTLYRWSYDEPYQAERNVMNEVLFSTDSKEDVCDLTTFYPVEEEENGWAMTLYRVAHGTRILFLDSADLALYADRELTKPIDFYDGIDTSGESATVYIVPLEENH
;
A
#
# COMPACT_ATOMS: atom_id res chain seq x y z
N MET A 1 5.96 13.19 -17.82
CA MET A 1 6.38 14.58 -18.11
C MET A 1 6.34 15.34 -16.79
N SER A 2 7.53 15.47 -16.20
CA SER A 2 8.08 16.50 -15.29
C SER A 2 7.18 17.32 -14.34
N ALA A 3 7.73 17.44 -13.13
CA ALA A 3 7.76 18.57 -12.20
C ALA A 3 6.67 18.73 -11.13
N LEU A 4 7.11 18.37 -9.91
CA LEU A 4 6.83 19.12 -8.68
C LEU A 4 6.90 20.64 -8.91
N ALA A 5 5.94 21.36 -8.32
CA ALA A 5 6.13 22.76 -7.94
C ALA A 5 5.38 23.07 -6.64
N LEU A 6 6.11 23.00 -5.53
CA LEU A 6 5.74 23.53 -4.23
C LEU A 6 5.82 25.07 -4.25
N ALA A 7 4.76 25.79 -3.88
CA ALA A 7 4.86 27.17 -3.42
C ALA A 7 3.68 27.58 -2.52
N ALA A 8 4.01 28.09 -1.33
CA ALA A 8 3.11 28.47 -0.27
C ALA A 8 2.59 29.92 -0.36
N ALA A 9 1.44 30.11 0.32
CA ALA A 9 0.91 31.32 0.98
C ALA A 9 0.21 32.43 0.17
N LEU A 10 -1.06 32.71 0.50
CA LEU A 10 -1.46 33.90 1.29
C LEU A 10 -2.98 33.95 1.60
N LEU A 11 -3.28 34.20 2.87
CA LEU A 11 -4.58 34.63 3.43
C LEU A 11 -5.15 35.85 2.71
N LEU A 12 -6.45 35.83 2.40
CA LEU A 12 -7.30 37.02 2.45
C LEU A 12 -8.69 36.69 3.00
N ALA A 13 -8.98 37.29 4.14
CA ALA A 13 -10.32 37.45 4.70
C ALA A 13 -11.19 38.31 3.77
N GLY A 14 -12.48 37.99 3.69
CA GLY A 14 -13.48 38.73 2.93
C GLY A 14 -14.89 38.48 3.45
N CYS A 15 -15.26 39.28 4.46
CA CYS A 15 -16.54 39.44 5.14
C CYS A 15 -17.85 39.16 4.36
N GLY A 16 -18.82 38.61 5.09
CA GLY A 16 -20.11 39.31 5.30
C GLY A 16 -21.36 38.63 4.73
N GLY A 17 -22.13 38.00 5.62
CA GLY A 17 -23.48 37.51 5.31
C GLY A 17 -24.15 36.86 6.51
N ASP A 18 -24.48 37.67 7.53
CA ASP A 18 -25.37 37.28 8.62
C ASP A 18 -26.80 37.11 8.08
N CYS A 19 -27.29 35.87 8.07
CA CYS A 19 -28.71 35.57 7.98
C CYS A 19 -29.07 34.57 9.07
N GLY A 20 -29.24 35.09 10.29
CA GLY A 20 -29.74 34.33 11.42
C GLY A 20 -31.08 33.63 11.15
N LEU A 21 -31.16 32.37 11.55
CA LEU A 21 -32.37 31.66 11.94
C LEU A 21 -32.05 30.68 13.07
N LYS A 22 -32.37 31.14 14.29
CA LYS A 22 -32.94 30.45 15.47
C LYS A 22 -32.59 28.98 15.72
N ASP A 23 -31.93 28.80 16.87
CA ASP A 23 -32.02 27.71 17.86
C ASP A 23 -32.90 26.51 17.47
N ASP A 24 -32.23 25.40 17.16
CA ASP A 24 -32.78 24.06 17.34
C ASP A 24 -31.88 23.33 18.36
N ASP A 25 -32.49 22.83 19.43
CA ASP A 25 -31.88 21.95 20.43
C ASP A 25 -31.62 20.57 19.80
N SER A 26 -30.81 20.50 18.74
CA SER A 26 -30.26 19.22 18.30
C SER A 26 -29.19 18.82 19.30
N ALA A 27 -29.45 17.77 20.07
CA ALA A 27 -28.45 17.10 20.89
C ALA A 27 -27.11 17.05 20.14
N ASP A 28 -26.04 17.54 20.78
CA ASP A 28 -24.70 17.70 20.21
C ASP A 28 -24.38 16.57 19.22
N GLU A 29 -24.46 16.85 17.92
CA GLU A 29 -23.93 15.92 16.92
C GLU A 29 -22.47 15.66 17.30
N PRO A 30 -22.00 14.40 17.29
CA PRO A 30 -20.62 14.10 17.66
C PRO A 30 -19.67 14.99 16.86
N GLN A 31 -18.95 15.88 17.54
CA GLN A 31 -18.09 16.91 16.93
C GLN A 31 -16.74 16.33 16.47
N ILE A 32 -16.78 15.24 15.73
CA ILE A 32 -15.60 14.61 15.15
C ILE A 32 -15.54 14.93 13.65
N THR A 33 -14.38 15.40 13.21
CA THR A 33 -14.15 15.68 11.80
C THR A 33 -13.55 14.46 11.11
N LEU A 34 -13.81 14.32 9.81
CA LEU A 34 -13.17 13.27 9.01
C LEU A 34 -11.64 13.41 9.00
N GLU A 35 -11.12 14.62 9.13
CA GLU A 35 -9.68 14.88 9.28
C GLU A 35 -9.12 14.29 10.59
N GLN A 36 -9.86 14.38 11.70
CA GLN A 36 -9.46 13.76 12.97
C GLN A 36 -9.42 12.24 12.86
N ILE A 37 -10.41 11.63 12.20
CA ILE A 37 -10.43 10.18 11.94
C ILE A 37 -9.22 9.81 11.08
N ARG A 38 -8.96 10.51 9.97
CA ARG A 38 -7.81 10.22 9.09
C ARG A 38 -6.48 10.35 9.82
N ALA A 39 -6.29 11.42 10.60
CA ALA A 39 -5.07 11.62 11.38
C ALA A 39 -4.86 10.52 12.42
N ALA A 40 -5.92 10.08 13.10
CA ALA A 40 -5.84 8.99 14.08
C ALA A 40 -5.52 7.63 13.45
N ASN A 41 -5.83 7.46 12.16
CA ASN A 41 -5.70 6.22 11.40
C ASN A 41 -4.61 6.27 10.32
N ASP A 42 -3.73 7.27 10.38
CA ASP A 42 -2.49 7.25 9.60
C ASP A 42 -1.65 6.04 10.04
N PRO A 43 -1.15 5.21 9.11
CA PRO A 43 -0.40 4.00 9.45
C PRO A 43 0.79 4.24 10.41
N ARG A 44 1.51 5.37 10.31
CA ARG A 44 2.60 5.68 11.25
C ARG A 44 2.05 5.98 12.64
N SER A 45 0.99 6.79 12.70
CA SER A 45 0.31 7.14 13.95
C SER A 45 -0.24 5.90 14.68
N LEU A 46 -0.77 4.92 13.94
CA LEU A 46 -1.22 3.65 14.51
C LEU A 46 -0.05 2.82 15.07
N LEU A 47 1.07 2.74 14.35
CA LEU A 47 2.27 2.02 14.78
C LEU A 47 2.99 2.65 15.98
N GLU A 48 2.77 3.94 16.25
CA GLU A 48 3.26 4.58 17.48
C GLU A 48 2.44 4.19 18.71
N LYS A 49 1.17 3.83 18.52
CA LYS A 49 0.23 3.49 19.61
C LYS A 49 0.13 2.00 19.87
N HIS A 50 0.15 1.19 18.81
CA HIS A 50 -0.12 -0.24 18.86
C HIS A 50 1.12 -1.06 18.51
N GLY A 51 1.29 -2.18 19.20
CA GLY A 51 2.37 -3.13 18.92
C GLY A 51 2.19 -3.84 17.58
N ALA A 52 0.95 -3.97 17.09
CA ALA A 52 0.64 -4.50 15.78
C ALA A 52 -0.72 -3.98 15.30
N VAL A 53 -0.89 -3.88 13.99
CA VAL A 53 -2.16 -3.56 13.35
C VAL A 53 -2.46 -4.63 12.32
N THR A 54 -3.66 -5.20 12.38
CA THR A 54 -4.19 -6.16 11.41
C THR A 54 -5.33 -5.51 10.65
N VAL A 55 -5.35 -5.65 9.32
CA VAL A 55 -6.48 -5.25 8.48
C VAL A 55 -6.95 -6.45 7.68
N THR A 56 -8.22 -6.81 7.82
CA THR A 56 -8.86 -7.77 6.90
C THR A 56 -9.65 -7.01 5.85
N VAL A 57 -9.52 -7.42 4.60
CA VAL A 57 -10.16 -6.82 3.44
C VAL A 57 -11.03 -7.86 2.76
N GLN A 58 -12.24 -7.48 2.37
CA GLN A 58 -13.09 -8.28 1.49
C GLN A 58 -13.66 -7.38 0.41
N GLU A 59 -13.45 -7.76 -0.85
CA GLU A 59 -14.08 -7.10 -1.99
C GLU A 59 -15.22 -7.99 -2.52
N SER A 60 -16.33 -7.34 -2.88
CA SER A 60 -17.49 -7.96 -3.51
C SER A 60 -17.88 -7.20 -4.77
N ASP A 61 -18.27 -7.90 -5.82
CA ASP A 61 -18.70 -7.33 -7.10
C ASP A 61 -20.04 -6.57 -7.00
N GLN A 62 -20.56 -6.13 -8.14
CA GLN A 62 -21.85 -5.43 -8.25
C GLN A 62 -23.06 -6.27 -7.80
N ASN A 63 -22.91 -7.59 -7.68
CA ASN A 63 -23.94 -8.53 -7.24
C ASN A 63 -23.70 -9.06 -5.81
N ASP A 64 -22.79 -8.41 -5.07
CA ASP A 64 -22.36 -8.79 -3.72
C ASP A 64 -21.61 -10.14 -3.64
N ALA A 65 -21.18 -10.70 -4.78
CA ALA A 65 -20.38 -11.91 -4.80
C ALA A 65 -18.92 -11.55 -4.44
N VAL A 66 -18.34 -12.27 -3.46
CA VAL A 66 -16.96 -12.03 -3.03
C VAL A 66 -15.99 -12.36 -4.17
N THR A 67 -15.12 -11.41 -4.50
CA THR A 67 -14.07 -11.51 -5.54
C THR A 67 -12.68 -11.67 -4.93
N TYR A 68 -12.46 -11.10 -3.75
CA TYR A 68 -11.15 -11.02 -3.12
C TYR A 68 -11.28 -10.96 -1.59
N THR A 69 -10.36 -11.64 -0.90
CA THR A 69 -10.15 -11.49 0.53
C THR A 69 -8.67 -11.30 0.80
N ALA A 70 -8.32 -10.46 1.76
CA ALA A 70 -6.94 -10.33 2.20
C ALA A 70 -6.83 -10.07 3.69
N LYS A 71 -5.65 -10.37 4.22
CA LYS A 71 -5.23 -10.06 5.57
C LYS A 71 -3.87 -9.40 5.50
N PHE A 72 -3.77 -8.21 6.05
CA PHE A 72 -2.54 -7.45 6.18
C PHE A 72 -2.23 -7.35 7.67
N GLN A 73 -0.97 -7.52 8.03
CA GLN A 73 -0.51 -7.30 9.39
C GLN A 73 0.81 -6.56 9.36
N TYR A 74 0.93 -5.51 10.16
CA TYR A 74 2.14 -4.70 10.21
C TYR A 74 2.47 -4.26 11.64
N THR A 75 3.76 -4.10 11.91
CA THR A 75 4.31 -3.76 13.22
C THR A 75 5.55 -2.89 13.07
N ARG A 76 5.92 -2.17 14.13
CA ARG A 76 7.18 -1.43 14.22
C ARG A 76 8.24 -2.38 14.78
N GLY A 77 9.24 -2.72 13.97
CA GLY A 77 10.47 -3.37 14.39
C GLY A 77 11.38 -2.42 15.18
N VAL A 78 12.66 -2.77 15.33
CA VAL A 78 13.62 -1.92 16.05
C VAL A 78 13.88 -0.61 15.30
N GLU A 79 14.02 -0.69 13.99
CA GLU A 79 14.30 0.46 13.12
C GLU A 79 13.24 0.61 12.02
N ASP A 80 12.74 -0.52 11.48
CA ASP A 80 11.85 -0.50 10.32
C ASP A 80 10.44 -1.01 10.61
N VAL A 81 9.52 -0.74 9.68
CA VAL A 81 8.18 -1.35 9.67
C VAL A 81 8.29 -2.78 9.14
N LEU A 82 7.73 -3.76 9.84
CA LEU A 82 7.59 -5.12 9.32
C LEU A 82 6.17 -5.32 8.84
N ALA A 83 5.98 -5.98 7.71
CA ALA A 83 4.66 -6.25 7.18
C ALA A 83 4.57 -7.67 6.64
N TRP A 84 3.36 -8.21 6.71
CA TRP A 84 3.00 -9.46 6.08
C TRP A 84 1.60 -9.31 5.52
N TYR A 85 1.37 -9.86 4.34
CA TYR A 85 0.03 -9.92 3.79
C TYR A 85 -0.23 -11.17 2.98
N HIS A 86 -1.50 -11.53 2.98
CA HIS A 86 -2.01 -12.70 2.31
C HIS A 86 -3.32 -12.36 1.62
N CYS A 87 -3.35 -12.55 0.32
CA CYS A 87 -4.50 -12.31 -0.51
C CYS A 87 -4.97 -13.61 -1.15
N ARG A 88 -6.29 -13.79 -1.21
CA ARG A 88 -6.97 -14.87 -1.92
C ARG A 88 -8.00 -14.29 -2.85
N TYR A 89 -7.98 -14.77 -4.08
CA TYR A 89 -8.90 -14.40 -5.12
C TYR A 89 -9.88 -15.55 -5.35
N THR A 90 -11.16 -15.23 -5.48
CA THR A 90 -12.19 -16.25 -5.72
C THR A 90 -12.35 -16.52 -7.22
N GLU A 91 -13.15 -17.53 -7.56
CA GLU A 91 -13.54 -17.79 -8.95
C GLU A 91 -14.29 -16.62 -9.63
N ASN A 92 -14.81 -15.68 -8.83
CA ASN A 92 -15.46 -14.47 -9.36
C ASN A 92 -14.45 -13.35 -9.66
N SER A 93 -13.19 -13.50 -9.25
CA SER A 93 -12.14 -12.54 -9.54
C SER A 93 -11.75 -12.56 -11.02
N THR A 94 -11.54 -11.37 -11.59
CA THR A 94 -11.00 -11.21 -12.94
C THR A 94 -9.48 -11.08 -12.96
N SER A 95 -8.82 -11.22 -11.81
CA SER A 95 -7.37 -10.98 -11.68
C SER A 95 -6.49 -12.04 -12.35
N GLY A 96 -7.02 -13.24 -12.61
CA GLY A 96 -6.24 -14.40 -13.07
C GLY A 96 -5.26 -14.95 -12.03
N LYS A 97 -5.36 -14.47 -10.78
CA LYS A 97 -4.56 -14.91 -9.64
C LYS A 97 -5.43 -15.78 -8.74
N SER A 98 -4.81 -16.71 -8.01
CA SER A 98 -5.49 -17.50 -6.99
C SER A 98 -5.10 -17.04 -5.59
N GLU A 99 -3.80 -16.86 -5.34
CA GLU A 99 -3.28 -16.55 -4.01
C GLU A 99 -1.98 -15.74 -4.09
N LEU A 100 -1.79 -14.79 -3.17
CA LEU A 100 -0.57 -14.02 -3.01
C LEU A 100 -0.15 -14.03 -1.54
N TRP A 101 1.09 -14.38 -1.28
CA TRP A 101 1.72 -14.24 0.03
C TRP A 101 2.88 -13.28 -0.07
N SER A 102 3.05 -12.39 0.91
CA SER A 102 4.21 -11.51 0.98
C SER A 102 4.63 -11.21 2.41
N GLU A 103 5.93 -10.97 2.56
CA GLU A 103 6.60 -10.63 3.81
C GLU A 103 7.67 -9.57 3.54
N ALA A 104 7.61 -8.46 4.30
CA ALA A 104 8.53 -7.34 4.22
C ALA A 104 9.30 -7.14 5.54
N ASN A 105 10.62 -6.95 5.46
CA ASN A 105 11.54 -7.09 6.60
C ASN A 105 12.51 -5.91 6.85
N GLY A 106 12.16 -4.71 6.43
CA GLY A 106 12.94 -3.48 6.65
C GLY A 106 13.74 -3.00 5.46
N THR A 107 14.08 -3.90 4.55
CA THR A 107 14.86 -3.57 3.33
C THR A 107 14.37 -4.31 2.09
N MET A 108 13.50 -5.30 2.26
CA MET A 108 13.03 -6.17 1.18
C MET A 108 11.57 -6.54 1.39
N ASP A 109 10.92 -6.91 0.29
CA ASP A 109 9.62 -7.57 0.25
C ASP A 109 9.75 -8.83 -0.62
N ALA A 110 9.55 -9.98 0.00
CA ALA A 110 9.50 -11.27 -0.68
C ALA A 110 8.05 -11.68 -0.89
N ALA A 111 7.69 -12.09 -2.11
CA ALA A 111 6.34 -12.53 -2.43
C ALA A 111 6.32 -13.85 -3.19
N ARG A 112 5.25 -14.61 -2.99
CA ARG A 112 4.85 -15.75 -3.81
C ARG A 112 3.47 -15.47 -4.38
N MET A 113 3.37 -15.54 -5.70
CA MET A 113 2.10 -15.44 -6.43
C MET A 113 1.74 -16.81 -7.01
N GLU A 114 0.58 -17.33 -6.64
CA GLU A 114 -0.07 -18.44 -7.32
C GLU A 114 -1.05 -17.89 -8.36
N SER A 115 -0.92 -18.37 -9.60
CA SER A 115 -1.77 -18.00 -10.73
C SER A 115 -2.20 -19.23 -11.52
N ASP A 116 -3.15 -19.05 -12.44
CA ASP A 116 -3.68 -20.15 -13.27
C ASP A 116 -2.62 -20.82 -14.16
N SER A 117 -1.46 -20.18 -14.37
CA SER A 117 -0.42 -20.66 -15.29
C SER A 117 0.94 -20.98 -14.67
N THR A 118 1.30 -20.34 -13.54
CA THR A 118 2.59 -20.54 -12.85
C THR A 118 2.53 -20.10 -11.38
N GLU A 119 3.43 -20.66 -10.55
CA GLU A 119 3.79 -20.08 -9.25
C GLU A 119 5.08 -19.28 -9.40
N ASP A 120 5.02 -17.97 -9.15
CA ASP A 120 6.15 -17.06 -9.31
C ASP A 120 6.62 -16.56 -7.94
N LEU A 121 7.92 -16.64 -7.69
CA LEU A 121 8.59 -15.98 -6.57
C LEU A 121 9.09 -14.61 -7.01
N SER A 122 9.00 -13.62 -6.13
CA SER A 122 9.62 -12.32 -6.35
C SER A 122 10.32 -11.78 -5.11
N LEU A 123 11.38 -11.02 -5.32
CA LEU A 123 12.09 -10.26 -4.30
C LEU A 123 12.21 -8.81 -4.74
N SER A 124 11.58 -7.91 -4.01
CA SER A 124 11.79 -6.48 -4.11
C SER A 124 12.86 -6.06 -3.11
N ILE A 125 13.88 -5.35 -3.57
CA ILE A 125 14.99 -4.83 -2.78
C ILE A 125 14.90 -3.31 -2.82
N TYR A 126 14.72 -2.68 -1.66
CA TYR A 126 14.54 -1.24 -1.52
C TYR A 126 15.88 -0.57 -1.21
N LEU A 127 16.24 0.41 -2.03
CA LEU A 127 17.46 1.19 -1.97
C LEU A 127 17.14 2.58 -1.34
N GLU A 128 18.19 3.28 -0.89
CA GLU A 128 18.14 4.65 -0.35
C GLU A 128 17.00 4.98 0.66
N GLY A 129 16.64 4.04 1.54
CA GLY A 129 15.68 4.31 2.62
C GLY A 129 14.22 4.44 2.16
N MET A 130 13.90 4.03 0.94
CA MET A 130 12.53 4.08 0.40
C MET A 130 11.58 3.04 1.02
N TYR A 131 12.13 2.02 1.68
CA TYR A 131 11.39 0.89 2.21
C TYR A 131 10.15 1.28 3.03
N GLU A 132 10.31 2.15 4.04
CA GLU A 132 9.22 2.44 4.97
C GLU A 132 8.05 3.10 4.24
N GLN A 133 8.32 4.03 3.33
CA GLN A 133 7.26 4.69 2.57
C GLN A 133 6.51 3.69 1.67
N TYR A 134 7.23 2.83 0.95
CA TYR A 134 6.61 1.82 0.08
C TYR A 134 5.73 0.84 0.86
N VAL A 135 6.22 0.31 1.99
CA VAL A 135 5.44 -0.64 2.79
C VAL A 135 4.20 0.03 3.38
N LEU A 136 4.33 1.27 3.87
CA LEU A 136 3.19 2.03 4.37
C LEU A 136 2.18 2.37 3.27
N ASP A 137 2.61 2.55 2.02
CA ASP A 137 1.73 2.78 0.85
C ASP A 137 0.99 1.51 0.40
N MET A 138 1.56 0.32 0.64
CA MET A 138 0.89 -0.95 0.34
C MET A 138 -0.18 -1.35 1.38
N ILE A 139 -0.04 -0.87 2.62
CA ILE A 139 -0.98 -1.19 3.70
C ILE A 139 -2.35 -0.54 3.43
N PRO A 140 -3.47 -1.27 3.58
CA PRO A 140 -4.80 -0.69 3.49
C PRO A 140 -4.97 0.50 4.43
N ARG A 141 -5.26 1.66 3.85
CA ARG A 141 -5.43 2.92 4.59
C ARG A 141 -6.89 3.17 4.88
N CYS A 142 -7.15 3.90 5.96
CA CYS A 142 -8.43 4.60 6.09
C CYS A 142 -8.63 5.45 4.83
N PRO A 143 -9.78 5.37 4.13
CA PRO A 143 -10.00 6.10 2.90
C PRO A 143 -9.64 7.59 3.03
N ALA A 144 -8.55 7.96 2.35
CA ALA A 144 -8.00 9.30 2.36
C ALA A 144 -8.77 10.19 1.36
N LEU A 145 -8.57 11.50 1.45
CA LEU A 145 -9.02 12.39 0.39
C LEU A 145 -8.03 12.25 -0.76
N GLU A 146 -8.47 11.70 -1.88
CA GLU A 146 -7.69 11.72 -3.11
C GLU A 146 -7.65 13.14 -3.71
N GLU A 147 -6.64 13.41 -4.53
CA GLU A 147 -6.65 14.61 -5.38
C GLU A 147 -7.89 14.58 -6.29
N ASP A 148 -8.48 15.75 -6.54
CA ASP A 148 -9.68 15.88 -7.38
C ASP A 148 -10.94 15.15 -6.90
N VAL A 149 -11.11 15.00 -5.58
CA VAL A 149 -12.35 14.48 -4.96
C VAL A 149 -13.02 15.52 -4.05
N GLU A 150 -14.31 15.76 -4.24
CA GLU A 150 -15.14 16.54 -3.32
C GLU A 150 -15.90 15.60 -2.37
N GLN A 151 -15.85 15.87 -1.06
CA GLN A 151 -16.47 15.01 -0.05
C GLN A 151 -17.49 15.74 0.81
N THR A 152 -18.56 15.03 1.15
CA THR A 152 -19.61 15.47 2.07
C THR A 152 -19.84 14.42 3.13
N VAL A 153 -19.90 14.86 4.39
CA VAL A 153 -20.41 14.01 5.48
C VAL A 153 -21.93 13.99 5.39
N ASP A 154 -22.50 12.82 5.16
CA ASP A 154 -23.94 12.64 4.97
C ASP A 154 -24.66 12.43 6.30
N SER A 155 -24.02 11.73 7.24
CA SER A 155 -24.53 11.55 8.60
C SER A 155 -23.42 11.15 9.58
N CYS A 156 -23.60 11.52 10.84
CA CYS A 156 -22.73 11.18 11.97
C CYS A 156 -23.61 10.86 13.17
N SER A 157 -23.50 9.66 13.73
CA SER A 157 -24.31 9.26 14.90
C SER A 157 -23.57 8.28 15.79
N GLU A 158 -23.83 8.29 17.09
CA GLU A 158 -23.31 7.29 18.02
C GLU A 158 -24.34 6.17 18.23
N GLN A 159 -23.93 4.92 18.05
CA GLN A 159 -24.79 3.74 18.26
C GLN A 159 -23.97 2.62 18.90
N GLY A 160 -24.44 2.09 20.03
CA GLY A 160 -23.79 0.95 20.68
C GLY A 160 -22.39 1.26 21.24
N GLY A 161 -22.07 2.53 21.51
CA GLY A 161 -20.73 2.96 21.96
C GLY A 161 -19.73 3.14 20.81
N GLU A 162 -20.18 3.04 19.56
CA GLU A 162 -19.39 3.30 18.36
C GLU A 162 -19.94 4.52 17.63
N LEU A 163 -19.06 5.23 16.95
CA LEU A 163 -19.45 6.30 16.04
C LEU A 163 -19.66 5.72 14.64
N LEU A 164 -20.84 5.97 14.07
CA LEU A 164 -21.20 5.65 12.70
C LEU A 164 -21.15 6.92 11.84
N LEU A 165 -20.26 6.94 10.85
CA LEU A 165 -20.09 8.06 9.92
C LEU A 165 -20.36 7.59 8.49
N SER A 166 -21.19 8.33 7.75
CA SER A 166 -21.39 8.12 6.31
C SER A 166 -20.85 9.30 5.52
N VAL A 167 -20.06 9.01 4.49
CA VAL A 167 -19.42 10.00 3.64
C VAL A 167 -19.73 9.67 2.18
N THR A 168 -20.03 10.69 1.39
CA THR A 168 -20.08 10.62 -0.07
C THR A 168 -18.92 11.39 -0.65
N ALA A 169 -18.20 10.78 -1.59
CA ALA A 169 -17.03 11.35 -2.23
C ALA A 169 -17.18 11.28 -3.75
N ARG A 170 -17.10 12.42 -4.43
CA ARG A 170 -17.34 12.55 -5.88
C ARG A 170 -16.04 12.88 -6.60
N TYR A 171 -15.75 12.14 -7.66
CA TYR A 171 -14.59 12.38 -8.50
C TYR A 171 -14.87 13.57 -9.43
N LEU A 172 -14.07 14.63 -9.34
CA LEU A 172 -14.24 15.85 -10.14
C LEU A 172 -13.86 15.64 -11.61
N ALA A 173 -12.95 14.70 -11.88
CA ALA A 173 -12.50 14.35 -13.23
C ALA A 173 -13.49 13.45 -13.99
N SER A 174 -14.42 12.80 -13.29
CA SER A 174 -15.39 11.87 -13.87
C SER A 174 -16.81 12.47 -13.86
N ASP A 175 -17.61 12.21 -14.91
CA ASP A 175 -18.97 12.75 -15.01
C ASP A 175 -19.97 12.00 -14.11
N GLY A 176 -19.85 12.23 -12.81
CA GLY A 176 -20.79 11.75 -11.79
C GLY A 176 -20.49 10.37 -11.21
N ASP A 177 -19.26 9.87 -11.36
CA ASP A 177 -18.77 8.75 -10.58
C ASP A 177 -18.51 9.20 -9.13
N TYR A 178 -18.80 8.32 -8.18
CA TYR A 178 -18.63 8.61 -6.77
C TYR A 178 -18.48 7.32 -5.98
N TYR A 179 -18.00 7.44 -4.75
CA TYR A 179 -18.05 6.36 -3.78
C TYR A 179 -18.71 6.83 -2.49
N THR A 180 -19.27 5.88 -1.76
CA THR A 180 -19.71 6.10 -0.38
C THR A 180 -18.82 5.34 0.57
N VAL A 181 -18.62 5.88 1.77
CA VAL A 181 -17.92 5.19 2.86
C VAL A 181 -18.80 5.20 4.10
N HIS A 182 -19.00 4.02 4.67
CA HIS A 182 -19.60 3.86 5.99
C HIS A 182 -18.52 3.43 6.97
N TYR A 183 -18.19 4.30 7.93
CA TYR A 183 -17.23 4.02 8.99
C TYR A 183 -17.93 3.60 10.28
N ARG A 184 -17.27 2.68 10.99
CA ARG A 184 -17.45 2.44 12.43
C ARG A 184 -16.16 2.82 13.13
N VAL A 185 -16.24 3.72 14.09
CA VAL A 185 -15.08 4.33 14.75
C VAL A 185 -15.24 4.22 16.26
N ASP A 186 -14.16 3.92 16.97
CA ASP A 186 -14.10 4.05 18.42
C ASP A 186 -14.10 5.55 18.80
N PRO A 187 -15.15 6.07 19.46
CA PRO A 187 -15.24 7.49 19.78
C PRO A 187 -14.22 7.95 20.84
N ALA A 188 -13.58 7.05 21.58
CA ALA A 188 -12.57 7.40 22.58
C ALA A 188 -11.19 7.63 21.95
N THR A 189 -10.85 6.91 20.88
CA THR A 189 -9.52 6.96 20.25
C THR A 189 -9.54 7.54 18.83
N ASN A 190 -10.73 7.66 18.23
CA ASN A 190 -10.98 7.98 16.82
C ASN A 190 -10.43 6.92 15.84
N GLU A 191 -10.10 5.72 16.32
CA GLU A 191 -9.60 4.62 15.49
C GLU A 191 -10.75 3.91 14.77
N VAL A 192 -10.55 3.64 13.48
CA VAL A 192 -11.55 3.00 12.61
C VAL A 192 -11.57 1.50 12.92
N LEU A 193 -12.72 0.97 13.30
CA LEU A 193 -12.94 -0.45 13.51
C LEU A 193 -13.31 -1.16 12.20
N GLU A 194 -14.13 -0.49 11.38
CA GLU A 194 -14.61 -1.01 10.10
C GLU A 194 -14.88 0.14 9.13
N ALA A 195 -14.59 -0.06 7.85
CA ALA A 195 -14.97 0.85 6.78
C ALA A 195 -15.52 0.05 5.60
N SER A 196 -16.71 0.41 5.12
CA SER A 196 -17.31 -0.16 3.92
C SER A 196 -17.33 0.90 2.83
N VAL A 197 -16.50 0.72 1.80
CA VAL A 197 -16.41 1.61 0.63
C VAL A 197 -17.24 0.99 -0.50
N THR A 198 -18.13 1.74 -1.13
CA THR A 198 -18.88 1.28 -2.31
C THR A 198 -18.71 2.25 -3.45
N ASP A 199 -18.15 1.76 -4.55
CA ASP A 199 -17.90 2.53 -5.76
C ASP A 199 -19.10 2.47 -6.71
N TYR A 200 -19.45 3.62 -7.27
CA TYR A 200 -20.55 3.80 -8.19
C TYR A 200 -20.06 4.49 -9.47
N ILE A 201 -20.49 3.92 -10.60
CA ILE A 201 -20.22 4.48 -11.92
C ILE A 201 -21.50 5.04 -12.53
N LYS A 202 -21.41 6.22 -13.14
CA LYS A 202 -22.46 6.80 -13.97
C LYS A 202 -22.20 6.43 -15.43
N LYS A 203 -23.10 5.61 -15.97
CA LYS A 203 -23.08 5.22 -17.39
C LYS A 203 -23.44 6.42 -18.28
N GLU A 204 -23.09 6.34 -19.56
CA GLU A 204 -23.47 7.33 -20.58
C GLU A 204 -24.99 7.57 -20.66
N SER A 205 -25.80 6.57 -20.29
CA SER A 205 -27.26 6.68 -20.22
C SER A 205 -27.76 7.58 -19.07
N GLY A 206 -26.87 7.99 -18.16
CA GLY A 206 -27.19 8.68 -16.91
C GLY A 206 -27.59 7.75 -15.76
N GLU A 207 -27.65 6.43 -16.00
CA GLU A 207 -27.90 5.43 -14.96
C GLU A 207 -26.66 5.29 -14.07
N VAL A 208 -26.87 5.30 -12.76
CA VAL A 208 -25.84 5.00 -11.77
C VAL A 208 -25.95 3.53 -11.38
N SER A 209 -24.83 2.81 -11.42
CA SER A 209 -24.75 1.43 -10.96
C SER A 209 -23.59 1.23 -9.98
N LYS A 210 -23.80 0.37 -8.99
CA LYS A 210 -22.73 -0.14 -8.12
C LYS A 210 -21.69 -0.89 -8.98
N LEU A 211 -20.41 -0.66 -8.70
CA LEU A 211 -19.29 -1.37 -9.32
C LEU A 211 -18.80 -2.51 -8.41
N HIS A 212 -18.38 -2.18 -7.19
CA HIS A 212 -17.98 -3.14 -6.15
C HIS A 212 -18.14 -2.50 -4.77
N THR A 213 -18.00 -3.32 -3.72
CA THR A 213 -17.88 -2.86 -2.33
C THR A 213 -16.62 -3.47 -1.74
N THR A 214 -15.81 -2.66 -1.06
CA THR A 214 -14.63 -3.10 -0.31
C THR A 214 -14.84 -2.85 1.16
N LEU A 215 -14.75 -3.93 1.94
CA LEU A 215 -14.96 -3.94 3.39
C LEU A 215 -13.64 -4.16 4.10
N TYR A 216 -13.25 -3.18 4.90
CA TYR A 216 -12.04 -3.17 5.71
C TYR A 216 -12.40 -3.34 7.18
N ARG A 217 -11.67 -4.18 7.90
CA ARG A 217 -11.79 -4.30 9.37
C ARG A 217 -10.43 -4.25 9.99
N TRP A 218 -10.24 -3.31 10.91
CA TRP A 218 -9.01 -3.18 11.67
C TRP A 218 -9.13 -3.91 13.00
N SER A 219 -8.02 -4.51 13.41
CA SER A 219 -7.82 -5.01 14.76
C SER A 219 -6.45 -4.57 15.23
N TYR A 220 -6.37 -4.18 16.50
CA TYR A 220 -5.20 -3.56 17.09
C TYR A 220 -4.63 -4.43 18.19
N ASP A 221 -3.30 -4.47 18.31
CA ASP A 221 -2.56 -5.23 19.32
C ASP A 221 -2.79 -6.75 19.30
N GLU A 222 -3.37 -7.27 18.21
CA GLU A 222 -3.33 -8.71 17.94
C GLU A 222 -1.88 -9.15 17.71
N PRO A 223 -1.42 -10.25 18.34
CA PRO A 223 -0.06 -10.72 18.15
C PRO A 223 0.28 -10.91 16.67
N TYR A 224 1.45 -10.40 16.27
CA TYR A 224 1.95 -10.65 14.93
C TYR A 224 2.14 -12.15 14.70
N GLN A 225 1.45 -12.69 13.70
CA GLN A 225 1.44 -14.11 13.37
C GLN A 225 1.40 -14.28 11.85
N ALA A 226 2.57 -14.15 11.22
CA ALA A 226 2.74 -14.56 9.83
C ALA A 226 2.39 -16.04 9.69
N GLU A 227 1.41 -16.35 8.83
CA GLU A 227 0.93 -17.71 8.60
C GLU A 227 1.89 -18.53 7.72
N ARG A 228 2.79 -17.83 7.02
CA ARG A 228 3.80 -18.38 6.12
C ARG A 228 5.03 -17.47 6.14
N ASN A 229 6.22 -18.06 6.18
CA ASN A 229 7.48 -17.32 6.07
C ASN A 229 7.93 -17.35 4.62
N VAL A 230 7.45 -16.38 3.83
CA VAL A 230 7.74 -16.30 2.39
C VAL A 230 9.20 -15.88 2.18
N MET A 231 9.75 -15.10 3.11
CA MET A 231 11.15 -14.67 3.03
C MET A 231 12.10 -15.87 2.93
N ASN A 232 11.89 -16.94 3.71
CA ASN A 232 12.70 -18.17 3.67
C ASN A 232 12.45 -19.06 2.43
N GLU A 233 11.43 -18.77 1.64
CA GLU A 233 11.22 -19.45 0.35
C GLU A 233 12.00 -18.77 -0.77
N VAL A 234 12.28 -17.48 -0.60
CA VAL A 234 12.92 -16.63 -1.61
C VAL A 234 14.41 -16.43 -1.31
N LEU A 235 14.76 -16.19 -0.06
CA LEU A 235 16.11 -15.86 0.39
C LEU A 235 16.69 -16.91 1.34
N PHE A 236 17.98 -17.19 1.15
CA PHE A 236 18.72 -18.19 1.89
C PHE A 236 19.95 -17.58 2.55
N SER A 237 20.30 -18.12 3.71
CA SER A 237 21.54 -17.74 4.39
C SER A 237 22.76 -18.01 3.51
N THR A 238 23.80 -17.19 3.64
CA THR A 238 25.06 -17.34 2.89
C THR A 238 25.75 -18.68 3.13
N ASP A 239 25.56 -19.30 4.30
CA ASP A 239 26.07 -20.63 4.65
C ASP A 239 25.13 -21.80 4.29
N SER A 240 23.97 -21.51 3.66
CA SER A 240 23.04 -22.52 3.19
C SER A 240 23.69 -23.50 2.20
N LYS A 241 23.18 -24.72 2.11
CA LYS A 241 23.61 -25.71 1.10
C LYS A 241 22.56 -25.96 0.03
N GLU A 242 21.48 -25.21 0.07
CA GLU A 242 20.43 -25.28 -0.95
C GLU A 242 21.00 -24.86 -2.31
N ASP A 243 20.48 -25.49 -3.35
CA ASP A 243 20.78 -25.20 -4.75
C ASP A 243 19.97 -23.96 -5.16
N VAL A 244 20.65 -22.82 -5.22
CA VAL A 244 20.06 -21.48 -5.35
C VAL A 244 20.98 -20.60 -6.20
N CYS A 245 20.44 -19.50 -6.71
CA CYS A 245 21.21 -18.52 -7.46
C CYS A 245 21.95 -17.56 -6.51
N ASP A 246 23.26 -17.43 -6.68
CA ASP A 246 24.07 -16.40 -6.03
C ASP A 246 23.97 -15.10 -6.83
N LEU A 247 23.09 -14.19 -6.40
CA LEU A 247 22.90 -12.86 -6.96
C LEU A 247 23.84 -11.86 -6.30
N THR A 248 24.84 -11.39 -7.04
CA THR A 248 25.74 -10.33 -6.59
C THR A 248 25.30 -8.98 -7.15
N THR A 249 25.05 -8.02 -6.27
CA THR A 249 24.65 -6.66 -6.66
C THR A 249 25.74 -5.66 -6.32
N PHE A 250 25.90 -4.66 -7.19
CA PHE A 250 26.81 -3.54 -7.01
C PHE A 250 26.02 -2.23 -7.10
N TYR A 251 25.99 -1.46 -6.02
CA TYR A 251 25.37 -0.15 -5.95
C TYR A 251 26.45 0.93 -5.74
N PRO A 252 26.39 2.09 -6.42
CA PRO A 252 27.43 3.10 -6.33
C PRO A 252 27.47 3.73 -4.93
N VAL A 253 28.64 3.77 -4.31
CA VAL A 253 28.87 4.42 -3.00
C VAL A 253 30.21 5.13 -3.06
N GLU A 254 30.21 6.46 -2.84
CA GLU A 254 31.42 7.29 -2.97
C GLU A 254 32.53 6.92 -1.98
N GLU A 255 32.17 6.39 -0.82
CA GLU A 255 33.12 6.04 0.24
C GLU A 255 33.85 4.71 0.01
N GLU A 256 33.39 3.88 -0.93
CA GLU A 256 34.00 2.58 -1.24
C GLU A 256 35.22 2.73 -2.16
N GLU A 257 36.31 2.01 -1.88
CA GLU A 257 37.60 2.15 -2.59
C GLU A 257 37.48 1.89 -4.10
N ASN A 258 36.52 1.03 -4.49
CA ASN A 258 36.25 0.69 -5.88
C ASN A 258 35.02 1.45 -6.46
N GLY A 259 34.38 2.31 -5.68
CA GLY A 259 33.16 3.06 -6.00
C GLY A 259 31.85 2.26 -5.94
N TRP A 260 31.86 1.02 -5.46
CA TRP A 260 30.70 0.13 -5.47
C TRP A 260 30.55 -0.64 -4.16
N ALA A 261 29.42 -0.48 -3.48
CA ALA A 261 28.99 -1.38 -2.42
C ALA A 261 28.50 -2.70 -3.02
N MET A 262 29.13 -3.79 -2.62
CA MET A 262 28.77 -5.15 -3.05
C MET A 262 27.88 -5.81 -2.00
N THR A 263 26.77 -6.40 -2.45
CA THR A 263 25.93 -7.26 -1.63
C THR A 263 25.69 -8.60 -2.34
N LEU A 264 25.71 -9.70 -1.58
CA LEU A 264 25.41 -11.04 -2.07
C LEU A 264 24.07 -11.50 -1.49
N TYR A 265 23.12 -11.81 -2.38
CA TYR A 265 21.86 -12.46 -2.05
C TYR A 265 21.88 -13.88 -2.59
N ARG A 266 21.43 -14.85 -1.79
CA ARG A 266 21.23 -16.22 -2.26
C ARG A 266 19.74 -16.44 -2.43
N VAL A 267 19.29 -16.46 -3.68
CA VAL A 267 17.86 -16.43 -4.04
C VAL A 267 17.42 -17.73 -4.68
N ALA A 268 16.19 -18.19 -4.40
CA ALA A 268 15.62 -19.34 -5.08
C ALA A 268 15.69 -19.17 -6.61
N HIS A 269 15.96 -20.26 -7.33
CA HIS A 269 16.01 -20.21 -8.79
C HIS A 269 14.68 -19.74 -9.39
N GLY A 270 14.77 -18.89 -10.42
CA GLY A 270 13.60 -18.33 -11.09
C GLY A 270 12.88 -17.23 -10.30
N THR A 271 13.43 -16.78 -9.17
CA THR A 271 12.91 -15.60 -8.45
C THR A 271 13.05 -14.36 -9.33
N ARG A 272 11.95 -13.64 -9.52
CA ARG A 272 11.93 -12.32 -10.15
C ARG A 272 12.49 -11.28 -9.19
N ILE A 273 13.54 -10.57 -9.61
CA ILE A 273 14.17 -9.54 -8.81
C ILE A 273 13.70 -8.16 -9.25
N LEU A 274 13.33 -7.31 -8.29
CA LEU A 274 12.98 -5.91 -8.50
C LEU A 274 13.84 -5.03 -7.58
N PHE A 275 14.46 -4.00 -8.15
CA PHE A 275 15.13 -2.95 -7.38
C PHE A 275 14.25 -1.71 -7.37
N LEU A 276 14.13 -1.10 -6.19
CA LEU A 276 13.28 0.07 -5.97
C LEU A 276 14.13 1.17 -5.32
N ASP A 277 14.09 2.36 -5.90
CA ASP A 277 14.83 3.54 -5.46
C ASP A 277 13.95 4.78 -5.69
N SER A 278 14.32 5.91 -5.09
CA SER A 278 13.74 7.21 -5.36
C SER A 278 13.99 7.68 -6.80
N ALA A 279 15.16 7.31 -7.35
CA ALA A 279 15.55 7.57 -8.73
C ALA A 279 15.17 6.42 -9.67
N ASP A 280 15.02 6.74 -10.96
CA ASP A 280 14.95 5.70 -11.99
C ASP A 280 16.27 4.91 -12.02
N LEU A 281 16.20 3.60 -12.24
CA LEU A 281 17.37 2.72 -12.21
C LEU A 281 17.72 2.18 -13.59
N ALA A 282 18.99 2.22 -13.96
CA ALA A 282 19.56 1.44 -15.05
C ALA A 282 20.33 0.24 -14.49
N LEU A 283 20.10 -0.94 -15.08
CA LEU A 283 20.70 -2.20 -14.64
C LEU A 283 21.68 -2.72 -15.70
N TYR A 284 22.83 -3.23 -15.27
CA TYR A 284 23.87 -3.76 -16.16
C TYR A 284 24.44 -5.09 -15.65
N ALA A 285 24.77 -5.99 -16.58
CA ALA A 285 25.39 -7.28 -16.27
C ALA A 285 26.92 -7.22 -16.12
N ASP A 286 27.53 -6.06 -16.40
CA ASP A 286 28.98 -5.86 -16.37
C ASP A 286 29.37 -4.50 -15.75
N ARG A 287 30.58 -4.44 -15.22
CA ARG A 287 31.11 -3.26 -14.52
C ARG A 287 31.31 -2.07 -15.44
N GLU A 288 31.64 -2.34 -16.69
CA GLU A 288 31.87 -1.33 -17.72
C GLU A 288 30.56 -0.68 -18.21
N LEU A 289 29.41 -1.15 -17.71
CA LEU A 289 28.07 -0.64 -18.04
C LEU A 289 27.76 -0.74 -19.54
N THR A 290 28.20 -1.83 -20.18
CA THR A 290 28.04 -2.03 -21.63
C THR A 290 26.95 -3.04 -22.01
N LYS A 291 26.49 -3.84 -21.05
CA LYS A 291 25.46 -4.88 -21.21
C LYS A 291 24.25 -4.52 -20.35
N PRO A 292 23.37 -3.63 -20.83
CA PRO A 292 22.16 -3.29 -20.11
C PRO A 292 21.28 -4.54 -19.95
N ILE A 293 20.62 -4.63 -18.80
CA ILE A 293 19.58 -5.62 -18.52
C ILE A 293 18.24 -4.92 -18.80
N ASP A 294 17.44 -5.50 -19.69
CA ASP A 294 16.12 -4.97 -20.00
C ASP A 294 15.16 -5.22 -18.82
N PHE A 295 14.37 -4.21 -18.48
CA PHE A 295 13.43 -4.27 -17.36
C PHE A 295 12.37 -5.37 -17.53
N TYR A 296 11.93 -5.64 -18.77
CA TYR A 296 10.92 -6.67 -19.05
C TYR A 296 11.52 -8.07 -19.07
N ASP A 297 12.76 -8.22 -19.52
CA ASP A 297 13.48 -9.51 -19.46
C ASP A 297 13.87 -9.86 -18.01
N GLY A 298 14.20 -8.85 -17.21
CA GLY A 298 14.56 -9.01 -15.80
C GLY A 298 15.92 -9.67 -15.59
N ILE A 299 16.21 -10.04 -14.35
CA ILE A 299 17.47 -10.69 -13.96
C ILE A 299 17.28 -12.20 -14.04
N ASP A 300 18.11 -12.87 -14.83
CA ASP A 300 18.09 -14.32 -14.95
C ASP A 300 18.67 -14.98 -13.69
N THR A 301 17.78 -15.45 -12.82
CA THR A 301 18.11 -16.21 -11.60
C THR A 301 17.97 -17.72 -11.79
N SER A 302 17.82 -18.22 -13.03
CA SER A 302 17.66 -19.65 -13.30
C SER A 302 18.97 -20.44 -13.18
N GLY A 303 20.12 -19.77 -13.32
CA GLY A 303 21.45 -20.36 -13.21
C GLY A 303 22.09 -20.24 -11.82
N GLU A 304 23.31 -20.76 -11.67
CA GLU A 304 24.07 -20.78 -10.41
C GLU A 304 24.37 -19.39 -9.86
N SER A 305 24.52 -18.37 -10.71
CA SER A 305 24.88 -17.02 -10.28
C SER A 305 24.39 -15.95 -11.25
N ALA A 306 24.07 -14.79 -10.71
CA ALA A 306 23.77 -13.57 -11.46
C ALA A 306 24.59 -12.40 -10.91
N THR A 307 24.91 -11.42 -11.76
CA THR A 307 25.60 -10.20 -11.35
C THR A 307 24.91 -8.99 -11.93
N VAL A 308 24.65 -7.98 -11.08
CA VAL A 308 23.94 -6.77 -11.46
C VAL A 308 24.65 -5.54 -10.91
N TYR A 309 24.96 -4.59 -11.79
CA TYR A 309 25.38 -3.24 -11.45
C TYR A 309 24.16 -2.33 -11.58
N ILE A 310 23.82 -1.65 -10.48
CA ILE A 310 22.63 -0.81 -10.36
C ILE A 310 23.08 0.64 -10.41
N VAL A 311 22.55 1.43 -11.34
CA VAL A 311 22.94 2.82 -11.54
C VAL A 311 21.71 3.72 -11.41
N PRO A 312 21.62 4.54 -10.36
CA PRO A 312 20.62 5.61 -10.28
C PRO A 312 20.82 6.59 -11.43
N LEU A 313 19.73 6.89 -12.14
CA LEU A 313 19.68 7.91 -13.17
C LEU A 313 19.32 9.23 -12.50
N GLU A 314 20.04 10.31 -12.82
CA GLU A 314 19.71 11.64 -12.29
C GLU A 314 18.23 11.97 -12.55
N GLU A 315 17.55 12.51 -11.54
CA GLU A 315 16.17 12.99 -11.68
C GLU A 315 16.10 13.96 -12.88
N ASN A 316 15.30 13.63 -13.89
CA ASN A 316 14.90 14.62 -14.89
C ASN A 316 13.96 15.62 -14.19
N HIS A 317 14.53 16.67 -13.61
CA HIS A 317 13.79 17.84 -13.08
C HIS A 317 12.87 18.45 -14.15
#